data_AF-A0A6M1NAY2-F1
#
_entry.id   AF-A0A6M1NAY2-F1
#
_cell.length_a   1.000
_cell.length_b   1.000
_cell.length_c   1.000
_cell.angle_alpha   90.00
_cell.angle_beta   90.00
_cell.angle_gamma   90.00
#
_symmetry.space_group_name_H-M   'P 1'
#
loop_
_entity.id
_entity.type
_entity.pdbx_description
1 polymer ?
#
loop_
_entity_poly.entity_id
_entity_poly.type
_entity_poly.pdbx_seq_one_letter_code
_entity_poly.pdbx_strand_id
1 'polypeptide(L)'
;MKIKSLIFLLSIVTLVISGCSKDEDGGDKVSGVKVTVTVEGIEQEDSFYISFFGRDRSEKKLSWKVNDQMMEAHSDIELDNDDFLSGTTTYIGEAVDVESATIAVAASAVEDNSYTVSIKIEEDGEVVHHVNKTITKDEGIAMHNYVVGNMIRLD
;
A
#
# COMPACT_ATOMS: atom_id res chain seq x y z
N MET A 1 -76.59 -15.60 11.48
CA MET A 1 -76.69 -17.05 11.88
C MET A 1 -75.92 -17.82 10.80
N LYS A 2 -74.87 -18.61 11.02
CA LYS A 2 -74.32 -19.30 12.19
C LYS A 2 -72.79 -19.35 12.10
N ILE A 3 -72.16 -19.33 13.27
CA ILE A 3 -70.73 -19.51 13.55
C ILE A 3 -70.43 -21.01 13.77
N LYS A 4 -69.24 -21.49 13.35
CA LYS A 4 -68.30 -22.42 14.05
C LYS A 4 -67.68 -23.49 13.13
N SER A 5 -66.34 -23.51 13.06
CA SER A 5 -65.45 -24.60 13.57
C SER A 5 -64.03 -24.32 13.03
N LEU A 6 -62.98 -23.92 13.78
CA LEU A 6 -62.28 -24.44 14.96
C LEU A 6 -61.17 -25.49 14.63
N ILE A 7 -59.92 -24.99 14.56
CA ILE A 7 -58.62 -25.48 15.12
C ILE A 7 -58.07 -26.87 14.72
N PHE A 8 -56.83 -26.91 14.18
CA PHE A 8 -55.71 -27.65 14.80
C PHE A 8 -54.31 -27.19 14.33
N LEU A 9 -53.41 -27.05 15.30
CA LEU A 9 -51.99 -26.66 15.21
C LEU A 9 -51.12 -27.71 14.49
N LEU A 10 -50.02 -27.25 13.87
CA LEU A 10 -48.72 -27.87 14.15
C LEU A 10 -47.57 -26.85 14.03
N SER A 11 -47.00 -26.53 15.18
CA SER A 11 -45.76 -25.79 15.34
C SER A 11 -44.58 -26.67 14.92
N ILE A 12 -43.72 -26.19 14.02
CA ILE A 12 -42.33 -26.64 13.98
C ILE A 12 -41.46 -25.42 14.27
N VAL A 13 -41.03 -25.39 15.53
CA VAL A 13 -39.84 -24.69 15.98
C VAL A 13 -38.66 -25.40 15.33
N THR A 14 -37.97 -24.73 14.41
CA THR A 14 -36.57 -25.09 14.10
C THR A 14 -35.67 -24.09 14.77
N LEU A 15 -34.76 -24.65 15.56
CA LEU A 15 -33.87 -23.98 16.47
C LEU A 15 -33.10 -22.86 15.79
N VAL A 16 -33.10 -21.71 16.46
CA VAL A 16 -31.94 -20.82 16.54
C VAL A 16 -30.72 -21.65 16.92
N ILE A 17 -29.90 -21.98 15.93
CA ILE A 17 -28.47 -22.14 16.14
C ILE A 17 -27.87 -20.79 15.75
N SER A 18 -28.07 -19.79 16.60
CA SER A 18 -27.15 -18.66 16.67
C SER A 18 -25.82 -19.23 17.17
N GLY A 19 -25.07 -19.80 16.23
CA GLY A 19 -23.69 -20.17 16.44
C GLY A 19 -22.89 -18.89 16.62
N CYS A 20 -22.75 -18.44 17.87
CA CYS A 20 -21.53 -17.77 18.25
C CYS A 20 -20.42 -18.84 18.23
N SER A 21 -19.65 -18.86 17.15
CA SER A 21 -18.29 -19.36 17.23
C SER A 21 -17.46 -18.73 16.14
N LYS A 22 -16.47 -17.97 16.61
CA LYS A 22 -15.42 -17.26 15.90
C LYS A 22 -15.86 -15.94 15.26
N ASP A 23 -15.74 -14.90 16.08
CA ASP A 23 -14.94 -13.76 15.65
C ASP A 23 -13.62 -14.33 15.14
N GLU A 24 -13.53 -14.54 13.83
CA GLU A 24 -12.24 -14.56 13.19
C GLU A 24 -11.82 -13.10 13.23
N ASP A 25 -10.87 -12.76 14.12
CA ASP A 25 -10.07 -11.55 14.02
C ASP A 25 -9.27 -11.61 12.70
N GLY A 26 -10.00 -11.47 11.60
CA GLY A 26 -9.49 -11.30 10.27
C GLY A 26 -9.19 -9.83 10.13
N GLY A 27 -7.97 -9.40 10.48
CA GLY A 27 -7.49 -8.10 10.02
C GLY A 27 -7.73 -8.01 8.51
N ASP A 28 -8.32 -6.92 8.03
CA ASP A 28 -8.61 -6.80 6.60
C ASP A 28 -7.29 -6.85 5.82
N LYS A 29 -7.26 -7.63 4.72
CA LYS A 29 -6.14 -7.57 3.78
C LYS A 29 -6.06 -6.15 3.24
N VAL A 30 -4.86 -5.63 3.11
CA VAL A 30 -4.64 -4.30 2.53
C VAL A 30 -4.53 -4.48 1.03
N SER A 31 -5.69 -4.45 0.38
CA SER A 31 -5.77 -4.49 -1.07
C SER A 31 -5.50 -3.11 -1.66
N GLY A 32 -5.10 -3.09 -2.94
CA GLY A 32 -5.11 -1.85 -3.71
C GLY A 32 -4.04 -0.83 -3.36
N VAL A 33 -2.95 -1.22 -2.67
CA VAL A 33 -1.81 -0.30 -2.48
C VAL A 33 -1.14 -0.03 -3.82
N LYS A 34 -1.15 1.24 -4.20
CA LYS A 34 -0.52 1.74 -5.42
C LYS A 34 0.35 2.94 -5.11
N VAL A 35 1.58 2.90 -5.59
CA VAL A 35 2.57 3.97 -5.46
C VAL A 35 2.87 4.50 -6.85
N THR A 36 2.66 5.80 -7.06
CA THR A 36 3.13 6.50 -8.26
C THR A 36 4.27 7.40 -7.85
N VAL A 37 5.47 7.14 -8.37
CA VAL A 37 6.65 7.97 -8.14
C VAL A 37 7.04 8.63 -9.46
N THR A 38 7.22 9.94 -9.45
CA THR A 38 7.73 10.72 -10.59
C THR A 38 8.93 11.52 -10.14
N VAL A 39 10.02 11.43 -10.89
CA VAL A 39 11.22 12.23 -10.70
C VAL A 39 11.47 13.02 -11.98
N GLU A 40 11.72 14.31 -11.84
CA GLU A 40 11.96 15.22 -12.96
C GLU A 40 13.25 16.01 -12.75
N GLY A 41 14.15 15.94 -13.74
CA GLY A 41 15.36 16.75 -13.81
C GLY A 41 16.51 16.28 -12.92
N ILE A 42 16.47 15.01 -12.47
CA ILE A 42 17.58 14.43 -11.71
C ILE A 42 18.81 14.24 -12.60
N GLU A 43 19.97 14.58 -12.07
CA GLU A 43 21.27 14.40 -12.74
C GLU A 43 22.07 13.27 -12.08
N GLN A 44 23.11 12.81 -12.79
CA GLN A 44 23.89 11.62 -12.39
C GLN A 44 24.58 11.81 -11.03
N GLU A 45 24.94 13.03 -10.67
CA GLU A 45 25.62 13.36 -9.44
C GLU A 45 24.67 13.50 -8.23
N ASP A 46 23.36 13.60 -8.46
CA ASP A 46 22.36 13.65 -7.39
C ASP A 46 22.17 12.28 -6.71
N SER A 47 21.27 12.22 -5.73
CA SER A 47 20.88 10.96 -5.12
C SER A 47 19.37 10.92 -4.92
N PHE A 48 18.74 9.90 -5.49
CA PHE A 48 17.37 9.52 -5.20
C PHE A 48 17.32 8.02 -4.93
N TYR A 49 16.52 7.64 -3.95
CA TYR A 49 16.24 6.26 -3.60
C TYR A 49 14.79 6.15 -3.18
N ILE A 50 14.11 5.14 -3.71
CA ILE A 50 12.80 4.71 -3.22
C ILE A 50 12.76 3.20 -3.19
N SER A 51 12.20 2.64 -2.11
CA SER A 51 11.94 1.21 -2.05
C SER A 51 10.53 0.87 -1.63
N PHE A 52 10.04 -0.24 -2.18
CA PHE A 52 8.73 -0.80 -1.90
C PHE A 52 8.89 -2.11 -1.16
N PHE A 53 8.27 -2.17 0.01
CA PHE A 53 8.34 -3.33 0.88
C PHE A 53 6.93 -3.78 1.26
N GLY A 54 6.64 -5.07 1.11
CA GLY A 54 5.34 -5.66 1.44
C GLY A 54 5.48 -6.92 2.29
N ARG A 55 4.65 -7.06 3.33
CA ARG A 55 4.55 -8.28 4.15
C ARG A 55 3.13 -8.82 4.20
N ASP A 56 3.01 -10.14 4.36
CA ASP A 56 1.79 -10.78 4.85
C ASP A 56 1.79 -10.94 6.38
N ARG A 57 0.71 -11.53 6.92
CA ARG A 57 0.51 -11.83 8.35
C ARG A 57 1.56 -12.76 8.96
N SER A 58 2.23 -13.55 8.13
CA SER A 58 3.28 -14.49 8.53
C SER A 58 4.68 -13.87 8.34
N GLU A 59 4.75 -12.56 8.13
CA GLU A 59 5.97 -11.79 7.81
C GLU A 59 6.67 -12.20 6.51
N LYS A 60 6.00 -12.97 5.65
CA LYS A 60 6.56 -13.36 4.36
C LYS A 60 6.67 -12.10 3.49
N LYS A 61 7.84 -11.89 2.88
CA LYS A 61 8.01 -10.85 1.86
C LYS A 61 7.15 -11.18 0.65
N LEU A 62 6.47 -10.18 0.12
CA LEU A 62 5.55 -10.34 -0.99
C LEU A 62 5.94 -9.52 -2.22
N SER A 63 5.37 -9.92 -3.35
CA SER A 63 5.65 -9.35 -4.66
C SER A 63 5.02 -7.98 -4.85
N TRP A 64 5.67 -7.23 -5.73
CA TRP A 64 5.16 -5.99 -6.30
C TRP A 64 5.13 -6.13 -7.82
N LYS A 65 4.27 -5.37 -8.47
CA LYS A 65 4.41 -5.03 -9.88
C LYS A 65 5.04 -3.67 -10.00
N VAL A 66 6.02 -3.52 -10.88
CA VAL A 66 6.53 -2.21 -11.30
C VAL A 66 6.24 -2.04 -12.78
N ASN A 67 5.47 -1.03 -13.14
CA ASN A 67 5.01 -0.80 -14.51
C ASN A 67 4.44 -2.09 -15.15
N ASP A 68 3.49 -2.72 -14.45
CA ASP A 68 2.83 -3.99 -14.81
C ASP A 68 3.73 -5.25 -14.84
N GLN A 69 5.03 -5.13 -14.59
CA GLN A 69 5.97 -6.26 -14.56
C GLN A 69 6.07 -6.83 -13.14
N MET A 70 5.81 -8.14 -12.99
CA MET A 70 5.96 -8.82 -11.71
C MET A 70 7.42 -8.86 -11.29
N MET A 71 7.69 -8.35 -10.09
CA MET A 71 8.99 -8.46 -9.45
C MET A 71 8.95 -9.62 -8.44
N GLU A 72 9.93 -10.53 -8.54
CA GLU A 72 10.00 -11.74 -7.73
C GLU A 72 10.12 -11.43 -6.22
N ALA A 73 9.36 -12.16 -5.40
CA ALA A 73 9.24 -11.94 -3.96
C ALA A 73 10.45 -12.47 -3.17
N HIS A 74 11.60 -11.80 -3.24
CA HIS A 74 12.79 -12.21 -2.46
C HIS A 74 13.53 -11.05 -1.79
N SER A 75 13.22 -9.81 -2.16
CA SER A 75 13.80 -8.60 -1.59
C SER A 75 12.83 -7.44 -1.71
N ASP A 76 13.23 -6.32 -1.14
CA ASP A 76 12.57 -5.04 -1.30
C ASP A 76 12.77 -4.64 -2.78
N ILE A 77 11.79 -3.99 -3.40
CA ILE A 77 11.96 -3.44 -4.75
C ILE A 77 12.57 -2.07 -4.60
N GLU A 78 13.76 -1.88 -5.16
CA GLU A 78 14.50 -0.63 -5.06
C GLU A 78 14.55 0.01 -6.44
N LEU A 79 14.27 1.31 -6.49
CA LEU A 79 14.54 2.17 -7.62
C LEU A 79 15.47 3.28 -7.14
N ASP A 80 16.52 3.55 -7.90
CA ASP A 80 17.54 4.53 -7.54
C ASP A 80 17.75 5.55 -8.64
N ASN A 81 18.77 6.40 -8.49
CA ASN A 81 19.03 7.50 -9.43
C ASN A 81 19.09 7.02 -10.90
N ASP A 82 19.75 5.88 -11.16
CA ASP A 82 19.96 5.39 -12.54
C ASP A 82 18.63 5.07 -13.25
N ASP A 83 17.58 4.70 -12.50
CA ASP A 83 16.26 4.43 -13.04
C ASP A 83 15.51 5.68 -13.53
N PHE A 84 15.94 6.89 -13.13
CA PHE A 84 15.22 8.15 -13.36
C PHE A 84 15.97 9.20 -14.21
N LEU A 85 17.18 8.94 -14.70
CA LEU A 85 18.01 9.91 -15.45
C LEU A 85 17.41 10.43 -16.78
N SER A 86 16.27 9.92 -17.25
CA SER A 86 15.66 10.29 -18.55
C SER A 86 14.72 11.50 -18.52
N GLY A 87 15.11 12.59 -17.87
CA GLY A 87 14.32 13.83 -17.81
C GLY A 87 13.15 13.71 -16.85
N THR A 88 11.95 13.40 -17.33
CA THR A 88 10.78 13.09 -16.48
C THR A 88 10.48 11.61 -16.57
N THR A 89 10.63 10.90 -15.45
CA THR A 89 10.41 9.46 -15.39
C THR A 89 9.42 9.12 -14.29
N THR A 90 8.45 8.25 -14.62
CA THR A 90 7.41 7.80 -13.69
C THR A 90 7.42 6.29 -13.59
N TYR A 91 7.39 5.78 -12.35
CA TYR A 91 7.13 4.37 -12.07
C TYR A 91 5.84 4.20 -11.25
N ILE A 92 5.15 3.11 -11.53
CA ILE A 92 3.96 2.69 -10.80
C ILE A 92 4.28 1.35 -10.12
N GLY A 93 4.32 1.37 -8.78
CA GLY A 93 4.38 0.19 -7.94
C GLY A 93 2.98 -0.25 -7.50
N GLU A 94 2.62 -1.50 -7.69
CA GLU A 94 1.37 -2.08 -7.19
C GLU A 94 1.67 -3.29 -6.31
N ALA A 95 1.22 -3.25 -5.06
CA ALA A 95 1.44 -4.35 -4.15
C ALA A 95 0.53 -5.54 -4.51
N VAL A 96 1.04 -6.77 -4.35
CA VAL A 96 0.29 -8.00 -4.63
C VAL A 96 0.12 -8.79 -3.34
N ASP A 97 -1.13 -8.96 -2.91
CA ASP A 97 -1.54 -9.76 -1.75
C ASP A 97 -0.94 -9.35 -0.39
N VAL A 98 -0.59 -8.06 -0.20
CA VAL A 98 0.02 -7.56 1.05
C VAL A 98 -0.98 -7.28 2.17
N GLU A 99 -0.52 -7.32 3.42
CA GLU A 99 -1.26 -6.83 4.59
C GLU A 99 -0.69 -5.54 5.17
N SER A 100 0.56 -5.23 4.86
CA SER A 100 1.15 -3.92 5.10
C SER A 100 2.19 -3.63 4.04
N ALA A 101 2.31 -2.35 3.69
CA ALA A 101 3.32 -1.84 2.79
C ALA A 101 4.11 -0.73 3.45
N THR A 102 5.42 -0.74 3.27
CA THR A 102 6.33 0.35 3.64
C THR A 102 6.98 0.88 2.37
N ILE A 103 6.90 2.19 2.18
CA ILE A 103 7.59 2.92 1.12
C ILE A 103 8.67 3.75 1.79
N ALA A 104 9.94 3.39 1.58
CA ALA A 104 11.07 4.16 2.08
C ALA A 104 11.58 5.10 0.99
N VAL A 105 11.88 6.35 1.32
CA VAL A 105 12.41 7.33 0.38
C VAL A 105 13.56 8.13 1.00
N ALA A 106 14.57 8.42 0.19
CA ALA A 106 15.60 9.40 0.47
C ALA A 106 15.95 10.18 -0.81
N ALA A 107 16.27 11.46 -0.65
CA ALA A 107 16.56 12.34 -1.78
C ALA A 107 17.52 13.47 -1.37
N SER A 108 18.55 13.71 -2.16
CA SER A 108 19.43 14.88 -2.05
C SER A 108 19.94 15.30 -3.43
N ALA A 109 20.23 16.59 -3.61
CA ALA A 109 20.87 17.11 -4.81
C ALA A 109 22.29 17.62 -4.53
N VAL A 110 23.13 17.66 -5.56
CA VAL A 110 24.44 18.32 -5.48
C VAL A 110 24.31 19.85 -5.51
N GLU A 111 25.43 20.53 -5.30
CA GLU A 111 25.49 21.99 -5.38
C GLU A 111 25.10 22.48 -6.77
N ASP A 112 24.35 23.58 -6.81
CA ASP A 112 23.85 24.23 -8.03
C ASP A 112 22.87 23.41 -8.88
N ASN A 113 22.44 22.22 -8.44
CA ASN A 113 21.34 21.47 -9.06
C ASN A 113 20.06 21.44 -8.21
N SER A 114 18.92 21.20 -8.86
CA SER A 114 17.66 20.88 -8.21
C SER A 114 16.78 20.01 -9.10
N TYR A 115 16.09 19.04 -8.50
CA TYR A 115 15.15 18.17 -9.21
C TYR A 115 13.83 18.04 -8.44
N THR A 116 12.78 17.56 -9.08
CA THR A 116 11.46 17.41 -8.43
C THR A 116 11.15 15.95 -8.17
N VAL A 117 10.64 15.66 -6.97
CA VAL A 117 10.11 14.35 -6.58
C VAL A 117 8.62 14.49 -6.28
N SER A 118 7.79 13.70 -6.96
CA SER A 118 6.38 13.52 -6.63
C SER A 118 6.10 12.07 -6.29
N ILE A 119 5.53 11.83 -5.12
CA ILE A 119 5.13 10.49 -4.66
C ILE A 119 3.67 10.55 -4.26
N LYS A 120 2.85 9.72 -4.88
CA LYS A 120 1.44 9.52 -4.52
C LYS A 120 1.25 8.08 -4.10
N ILE A 121 0.72 7.87 -2.90
CA ILE A 121 0.41 6.55 -2.36
C ILE A 121 -1.10 6.46 -2.18
N GLU A 122 -1.68 5.42 -2.76
CA GLU A 122 -3.11 5.13 -2.76
C GLU A 122 -3.36 3.79 -2.04
N GLU A 123 -4.45 3.71 -1.28
CA GLU A 123 -4.98 2.49 -0.66
C GLU A 123 -6.44 2.37 -1.09
N ASP A 124 -6.81 1.25 -1.72
CA ASP A 124 -8.13 1.02 -2.31
C ASP A 124 -8.66 2.19 -3.19
N GLY A 125 -7.75 2.89 -3.87
CA GLY A 125 -8.05 4.01 -4.77
C GLY A 125 -8.15 5.38 -4.10
N GLU A 126 -8.04 5.46 -2.77
CA GLU A 126 -7.99 6.73 -2.02
C GLU A 126 -6.55 7.15 -1.78
N VAL A 127 -6.24 8.44 -1.97
CA VAL A 127 -4.89 8.97 -1.74
C VAL A 127 -4.62 9.10 -0.24
N VAL A 128 -3.73 8.26 0.29
CA VAL A 128 -3.34 8.26 1.71
C VAL A 128 -2.09 9.09 1.98
N HIS A 129 -1.20 9.21 0.98
CA HIS A 129 -0.06 10.12 1.03
C HIS A 129 0.18 10.80 -0.31
N HIS A 130 0.57 12.07 -0.25
CA HIS A 130 0.98 12.82 -1.43
C HIS A 130 2.13 13.76 -1.07
N VAL A 131 3.23 13.61 -1.77
CA VAL A 131 4.44 14.42 -1.67
C VAL A 131 4.69 15.03 -3.04
N ASN A 132 4.99 16.32 -3.05
CA ASN A 132 5.56 17.00 -4.20
C ASN A 132 6.60 17.98 -3.68
N LYS A 133 7.88 17.71 -3.95
CA LYS A 133 9.00 18.44 -3.36
C LYS A 133 10.09 18.69 -4.39
N THR A 134 10.55 19.95 -4.45
CA THR A 134 11.82 20.29 -5.09
C THR A 134 12.96 19.95 -4.14
N ILE A 135 13.90 19.15 -4.63
CA ILE A 135 15.08 18.70 -3.91
C ILE A 135 16.24 19.63 -4.28
N THR A 136 16.93 20.13 -3.27
CA THR A 136 18.14 20.93 -3.40
C THR A 136 19.21 20.37 -2.46
N LYS A 137 20.44 20.92 -2.54
CA LYS A 137 21.53 20.61 -1.59
C LYS A 137 21.13 20.82 -0.12
N ASP A 138 20.35 21.85 0.16
CA ASP A 138 19.99 22.25 1.51
C ASP A 138 18.64 21.65 1.97
N GLU A 139 17.77 21.26 1.04
CA GLU A 139 16.41 20.81 1.31
C GLU A 139 16.06 19.47 0.66
N GLY A 140 16.71 18.40 1.14
CA GLY A 140 16.44 17.02 0.73
C GLY A 140 15.26 16.33 1.43
N ILE A 141 15.10 15.02 1.15
CA ILE A 141 14.29 14.09 1.93
C ILE A 141 15.26 13.20 2.71
N ALA A 142 15.38 13.43 4.02
CA ALA A 142 16.03 12.46 4.90
C ALA A 142 15.21 11.17 4.90
N MET A 143 15.87 10.03 5.13
CA MET A 143 15.23 8.70 5.11
C MET A 143 13.88 8.73 5.82
N HIS A 144 12.81 8.52 5.05
CA HIS A 144 11.43 8.60 5.52
C HIS A 144 10.65 7.38 5.06
N ASN A 145 9.81 6.85 5.95
CA ASN A 145 9.00 5.66 5.69
C ASN A 145 7.51 6.04 5.72
N TYR A 146 6.82 5.84 4.60
CA TYR A 146 5.36 5.84 4.56
C TYR A 146 4.89 4.41 4.80
N VAL A 147 4.00 4.23 5.78
CA VAL A 147 3.45 2.91 6.10
C VAL A 147 1.96 2.93 5.79
N VAL A 148 1.51 1.95 5.01
CA VAL A 148 0.12 1.76 4.64
C VAL A 148 -0.33 0.39 5.13
N GLY A 149 -1.57 0.32 5.60
CA GLY A 149 -2.16 -0.89 6.14
C GLY A 149 -2.11 -1.03 7.66
N ASN A 150 -2.93 -1.96 8.17
CA ASN A 150 -3.01 -2.26 9.60
C ASN A 150 -1.78 -3.08 10.04
N MET A 151 -0.73 -2.40 10.49
CA MET A 151 0.19 -3.03 11.42
C MET A 151 -0.56 -3.17 12.75
N ILE A 152 -0.96 -4.39 13.12
CA ILE A 152 -1.40 -4.66 14.49
C ILE A 152 -0.26 -4.17 15.40
N ARG A 153 -0.49 -3.04 16.07
CA ARG A 153 0.33 -2.63 17.20
C ARG A 153 0.16 -3.73 18.24
N LEU A 154 1.15 -4.58 18.37
CA LEU A 154 1.29 -5.39 19.58
C LEU A 154 1.69 -4.41 20.67
N ASP A 155 0.70 -3.98 21.43
CA ASP A 155 0.84 -3.33 22.74
C ASP A 155 1.47 -4.26 23.78
#